data_AF-A0A1Y1ZHJ6-F1
#
_entry.id   AF-A0A1Y1ZHJ6-F1
#
_cell.length_a   1.000
_cell.length_b   1.000
_cell.length_c   1.000
_cell.angle_alpha   90.00
_cell.angle_beta   90.00
_cell.angle_gamma   90.00
#
_symmetry.space_group_name_H-M   'P 1'
#
loop_
_entity.id
_entity.type
_entity.pdbx_description
1 polymer ?
#
loop_
_entity_poly.entity_id
_entity_poly.type
_entity_poly.pdbx_seq_one_letter_code
_entity_poly.pdbx_strand_id
1 'polypeptide(L)'
;MAEISSTTRLVLLFVQSLTAPNWLTPSVLIAMIHWLFCSLSAFFSNFIFFYEDYEERNQSKGNWLVSEVISTCFYYSAQIIGDWYPMLLLVNQDKICRYIKLTCINVNISKLMYMGLYIFTPFTTRSTITNTETSNFYEIRHYILIFISLSTILYHATIFYYIRTRFCIKYKEIMKSQNFLTKFRRISQYRIMISSGYILCSTPFIIFYIFIILFDRRKDVNSGEYIRKTFFNVPYYIIYIDQILLKNLVVVKPTSNAPPPYLNRNSASSAASDDHSNVSSNQNPPESNVRPQVTARPMLFNNWSAPQGWE
;
A
#
# COMPACT_ATOMS: atom_id res chain seq x y z
N MET A 1 18.33 -16.49 12.12
CA MET A 1 18.28 -15.62 13.33
C MET A 1 18.10 -14.13 13.02
N ALA A 2 18.76 -13.55 12.01
CA ALA A 2 18.60 -12.11 11.69
C ALA A 2 17.16 -11.71 11.26
N GLU A 3 16.41 -12.58 10.57
CA GLU A 3 15.01 -12.31 10.19
C GLU A 3 14.04 -12.24 11.39
N ILE A 4 14.33 -12.97 12.47
CA ILE A 4 13.51 -13.00 13.69
C ILE A 4 13.60 -11.65 14.43
N SER A 5 14.75 -10.96 14.34
CA SER A 5 14.94 -9.64 14.94
C SER A 5 14.20 -8.51 14.19
N SER A 6 13.99 -8.68 12.87
CA SER A 6 13.27 -7.70 12.05
C SER A 6 11.76 -7.78 12.29
N THR A 7 11.23 -9.00 12.32
CA THR A 7 9.82 -9.28 12.59
C THR A 7 9.41 -8.84 13.99
N THR A 8 10.23 -9.06 15.02
CA THR A 8 9.94 -8.60 16.39
C THR A 8 9.88 -7.08 16.54
N ARG A 9 10.72 -6.32 15.83
CA ARG A 9 10.65 -4.85 15.83
C ARG A 9 9.38 -4.32 15.14
N LEU A 10 8.96 -4.97 14.05
CA LEU A 10 7.69 -4.67 13.40
C LEU A 10 6.50 -5.01 14.30
N VAL A 11 6.57 -6.12 15.05
CA VAL A 11 5.56 -6.50 16.05
C VAL A 11 5.44 -5.42 17.12
N LEU A 12 6.56 -4.90 17.66
CA LEU A 12 6.51 -3.85 18.69
C LEU A 12 5.91 -2.55 18.16
N LEU A 13 6.30 -2.11 16.96
CA LEU A 13 5.69 -0.94 16.32
C LEU A 13 4.21 -1.15 16.00
N PHE A 14 3.82 -2.40 15.70
CA PHE A 14 2.43 -2.79 15.49
C PHE A 14 1.62 -2.83 16.80
N VAL A 15 2.21 -3.31 17.89
CA VAL A 15 1.60 -3.28 19.23
C VAL A 15 1.46 -1.85 19.75
N GLN A 16 2.45 -1.01 19.47
CA GLN A 16 2.42 0.42 19.77
C GLN A 16 1.47 1.19 18.85
N SER A 17 1.21 0.62 17.66
CA SER A 17 0.05 0.97 16.86
C SER A 17 -1.16 0.76 17.79
N LEU A 18 -1.48 -0.48 18.20
CA LEU A 18 -2.47 -0.99 19.21
C LEU A 18 -3.31 0.02 20.04
N THR A 19 -2.67 1.05 20.56
CA THR A 19 -3.14 1.82 21.72
C THR A 19 -3.74 3.19 21.36
N ALA A 20 -3.78 3.59 20.09
CA ALA A 20 -4.40 4.85 19.68
C ALA A 20 -5.94 4.86 19.85
N PRO A 21 -6.66 5.99 19.77
CA PRO A 21 -8.13 6.01 19.80
C PRO A 21 -8.81 5.73 18.43
N ASN A 22 -8.05 5.70 17.31
CA ASN A 22 -8.60 5.66 15.95
C ASN A 22 -8.30 4.36 15.17
N TRP A 23 -8.45 3.20 15.82
CA TRP A 23 -8.16 1.85 15.26
C TRP A 23 -9.02 1.45 14.08
N LEU A 24 -10.22 1.98 14.06
CA LEU A 24 -11.30 1.53 13.18
C LEU A 24 -11.25 2.18 11.80
N THR A 25 -10.16 2.91 11.47
CA THR A 25 -10.01 3.38 10.09
C THR A 25 -9.81 2.17 9.17
N PRO A 26 -10.55 2.08 8.05
CA PRO A 26 -10.47 0.92 7.16
C PRO A 26 -9.05 0.60 6.68
N SER A 27 -8.21 1.62 6.49
CA SER A 27 -6.82 1.45 6.08
C SER A 27 -5.95 0.75 7.14
N VAL A 28 -6.14 1.10 8.43
CA VAL A 28 -5.43 0.45 9.54
C VAL A 28 -5.91 -0.99 9.71
N LEU A 29 -7.23 -1.22 9.60
CA LEU A 29 -7.81 -2.56 9.69
C LEU A 29 -7.22 -3.49 8.61
N ILE A 30 -7.10 -3.02 7.37
CA ILE A 30 -6.50 -3.82 6.28
C ILE A 30 -5.03 -4.13 6.55
N ALA A 31 -4.24 -3.13 6.98
CA ALA A 31 -2.84 -3.36 7.31
C ALA A 31 -2.69 -4.41 8.44
N MET A 32 -3.58 -4.38 9.42
CA MET A 32 -3.63 -5.36 10.52
C MET A 32 -3.98 -6.76 10.03
N ILE A 33 -5.06 -6.91 9.26
CA ILE A 33 -5.48 -8.21 8.75
C ILE A 33 -4.41 -8.78 7.81
N HIS A 34 -3.86 -7.95 6.90
CA HIS A 34 -2.75 -8.35 6.04
C HIS A 34 -1.56 -8.87 6.87
N TRP A 35 -1.16 -8.12 7.91
CA TRP A 35 -0.05 -8.53 8.79
C TRP A 35 -0.33 -9.84 9.53
N LEU A 36 -1.54 -10.01 10.07
CA LEU A 36 -1.95 -11.23 10.75
C LEU A 36 -1.83 -12.44 9.81
N PHE A 37 -2.35 -12.33 8.59
CA PHE A 37 -2.30 -13.41 7.62
C PHE A 37 -0.88 -13.72 7.14
N CYS A 38 -0.04 -12.72 6.91
CA CYS A 38 1.39 -12.94 6.62
C CYS A 38 2.10 -13.66 7.78
N SER A 39 1.80 -13.28 9.03
CA SER A 39 2.39 -13.89 10.21
C SER A 39 1.94 -15.34 10.38
N LEU A 40 0.65 -15.63 10.16
CA LEU A 40 0.12 -16.99 10.16
C LEU A 40 0.77 -17.84 9.06
N SER A 41 0.88 -17.31 7.84
CA SER A 41 1.58 -18.02 6.76
C SER A 41 3.02 -18.37 7.15
N ALA A 42 3.79 -17.40 7.67
CA ALA A 42 5.16 -17.64 8.10
C ALA A 42 5.25 -18.64 9.27
N PHE A 43 4.31 -18.57 10.22
CA PHE A 43 4.20 -19.55 11.29
C PHE A 43 3.97 -20.95 10.73
N PHE A 44 3.03 -21.09 9.79
CA PHE A 44 2.70 -22.39 9.20
C PHE A 44 3.83 -22.95 8.33
N SER A 45 4.50 -22.12 7.53
CA SER A 45 5.66 -22.56 6.74
C SER A 45 6.81 -23.06 7.61
N ASN A 46 6.98 -22.50 8.81
CA ASN A 46 8.04 -22.92 9.72
C ASN A 46 7.77 -24.28 10.38
N PHE A 47 6.55 -24.84 10.28
CA PHE A 47 6.31 -26.20 10.80
C PHE A 47 7.19 -27.26 10.13
N ILE A 48 7.69 -27.00 8.92
CA ILE A 48 8.60 -27.90 8.22
C ILE A 48 9.89 -28.16 9.01
N PHE A 49 10.32 -27.24 9.87
CA PHE A 49 11.55 -27.36 10.66
C PHE A 49 11.39 -28.17 11.94
N PHE A 50 10.18 -28.42 12.43
CA PHE A 50 9.96 -29.23 13.64
C PHE A 50 10.12 -30.74 13.41
N TYR A 51 10.22 -31.17 12.15
CA TYR A 51 10.46 -32.56 11.81
C TYR A 51 11.96 -32.76 11.56
N GLU A 52 12.62 -33.43 12.51
CA GLU A 52 14.07 -33.67 12.49
C GLU A 52 14.48 -34.62 11.35
N ASP A 53 13.66 -35.62 11.04
CA ASP A 53 13.97 -36.59 9.99
C ASP A 53 13.47 -36.14 8.60
N TYR A 54 14.35 -36.26 7.59
CA TYR A 54 14.07 -35.91 6.20
C TYR A 54 13.04 -36.85 5.56
N GLU A 55 12.99 -38.12 5.98
CA GLU A 55 11.98 -39.05 5.50
C GLU A 55 10.60 -38.70 6.05
N GLU A 56 10.48 -38.42 7.35
CA GLU A 56 9.22 -37.97 7.96
C GLU A 56 8.76 -36.61 7.38
N ARG A 57 9.70 -35.71 7.10
CA ARG A 57 9.43 -34.39 6.52
C ARG A 57 8.71 -34.48 5.17
N ASN A 58 9.08 -35.44 4.33
CA ASN A 58 8.56 -35.57 2.95
C ASN A 58 7.41 -36.58 2.80
N GLN A 59 7.16 -37.43 3.81
CA GLN A 59 6.18 -38.51 3.71
C GLN A 59 4.93 -38.28 4.58
N SER A 60 4.98 -37.35 5.53
CA SER A 60 3.83 -36.99 6.35
C SER A 60 2.81 -36.15 5.57
N LYS A 61 1.63 -36.73 5.31
CA LYS A 61 0.45 -36.01 4.76
C LYS A 61 0.09 -34.78 5.59
N GLY A 62 0.26 -34.86 6.91
CA GLY A 62 0.02 -33.75 7.82
C GLY A 62 0.96 -32.58 7.57
N ASN A 63 2.23 -32.86 7.30
CA ASN A 63 3.24 -31.83 7.07
C ASN A 63 2.94 -31.05 5.81
N TRP A 64 2.71 -31.75 4.70
CA TRP A 64 2.36 -31.10 3.44
C TRP A 64 1.07 -30.25 3.57
N LEU A 65 0.04 -30.78 4.25
CA LEU A 65 -1.19 -30.01 4.48
C LEU A 65 -0.91 -28.72 5.27
N VAL A 66 -0.16 -28.80 6.37
CA VAL A 66 0.09 -27.66 7.25
C VAL A 66 1.10 -26.68 6.66
N SER A 67 2.27 -27.17 6.23
CA SER A 67 3.38 -26.31 5.78
C SER A 67 3.17 -25.75 4.39
N GLU A 68 2.54 -26.49 3.48
CA GLU A 68 2.34 -26.06 2.09
C GLU A 68 0.93 -25.50 1.88
N VAL A 69 -0.12 -26.28 2.15
CA VAL A 69 -1.50 -25.86 1.81
C VAL A 69 -1.97 -24.71 2.69
N ILE A 70 -1.95 -24.89 4.02
CA ILE A 70 -2.44 -23.87 4.97
C ILE A 70 -1.58 -22.60 4.86
N SER A 71 -0.25 -22.74 4.82
CA SER A 71 0.63 -21.58 4.61
C SER A 71 0.33 -20.83 3.32
N THR A 72 0.15 -21.54 2.20
CA THR A 72 -0.17 -20.94 0.90
C THR A 72 -1.50 -20.20 0.93
N CYS A 73 -2.53 -20.79 1.56
CA CYS A 73 -3.83 -20.16 1.74
C CYS A 73 -3.73 -18.84 2.52
N PHE A 74 -3.04 -18.84 3.66
CA PHE A 74 -2.82 -17.60 4.42
C PHE A 74 -2.02 -16.56 3.64
N TYR A 75 -0.97 -16.99 2.93
CA TYR A 75 -0.11 -16.11 2.15
C TYR A 75 -0.87 -15.36 1.07
N TYR A 76 -1.61 -16.09 0.23
CA TYR A 76 -2.37 -15.48 -0.85
C TYR A 76 -3.61 -14.75 -0.35
N SER A 77 -4.20 -15.16 0.78
CA SER A 77 -5.27 -14.40 1.41
C SER A 77 -4.77 -13.05 1.92
N ALA A 78 -3.56 -12.98 2.52
CA ALA A 78 -2.91 -11.73 2.86
C ALA A 78 -2.78 -10.83 1.63
N GLN A 79 -2.28 -11.37 0.52
CA GLN A 79 -2.15 -10.61 -0.72
C GLN A 79 -3.49 -10.11 -1.27
N ILE A 80 -4.56 -10.92 -1.22
CA ILE A 80 -5.90 -10.49 -1.64
C ILE A 80 -6.35 -9.29 -0.80
N ILE A 81 -6.21 -9.38 0.53
CA ILE A 81 -6.54 -8.29 1.45
C ILE A 81 -5.71 -7.03 1.14
N GLY A 82 -4.42 -7.20 0.85
CA GLY A 82 -3.54 -6.11 0.43
C GLY A 82 -3.95 -5.45 -0.88
N ASP A 83 -4.44 -6.21 -1.86
CA ASP A 83 -4.87 -5.67 -3.16
C ASP A 83 -6.11 -4.78 -3.05
N TRP A 84 -6.96 -4.97 -2.03
CA TRP A 84 -8.08 -4.07 -1.74
C TRP A 84 -7.65 -2.71 -1.20
N TYR A 85 -6.42 -2.57 -0.71
CA TYR A 85 -5.93 -1.33 -0.11
C TYR A 85 -5.90 -0.14 -1.09
N PRO A 86 -5.24 -0.22 -2.27
CA PRO A 86 -5.31 0.85 -3.26
C PRO A 86 -6.74 1.14 -3.70
N MET A 87 -7.58 0.11 -3.82
CA MET A 87 -8.97 0.27 -4.24
C MET A 87 -9.74 1.13 -3.24
N LEU A 88 -9.66 0.85 -1.94
CA LEU A 88 -10.39 1.63 -0.94
C LEU A 88 -9.93 3.09 -0.88
N LEU A 89 -8.65 3.36 -1.15
CA LEU A 89 -8.12 4.72 -1.24
C LEU A 89 -8.59 5.50 -2.48
N LEU A 90 -9.00 4.80 -3.54
CA LEU A 90 -9.38 5.40 -4.83
C LEU A 90 -10.91 5.40 -5.09
N VAL A 91 -11.68 4.52 -4.43
CA VAL A 91 -13.11 4.27 -4.72
C VAL A 91 -14.03 5.49 -4.55
N ASN A 92 -13.65 6.47 -3.75
CA ASN A 92 -14.50 7.62 -3.47
C ASN A 92 -14.52 8.69 -4.58
N GLN A 93 -13.87 8.46 -5.73
CA GLN A 93 -13.53 9.57 -6.62
C GLN A 93 -14.16 9.52 -8.02
N ASP A 94 -14.46 8.37 -8.67
CA ASP A 94 -14.88 8.39 -10.11
C ASP A 94 -15.44 7.09 -10.72
N LYS A 95 -16.10 7.22 -11.90
CA LYS A 95 -16.51 6.10 -12.80
C LYS A 95 -15.32 5.27 -13.34
N ILE A 96 -14.14 5.87 -13.55
CA ILE A 96 -12.94 5.16 -14.05
C ILE A 96 -12.45 4.10 -13.04
N CYS A 97 -12.84 4.23 -11.77
CA CYS A 97 -12.59 3.22 -10.74
C CYS A 97 -13.16 1.83 -11.10
N ARG A 98 -14.10 1.73 -12.07
CA ARG A 98 -14.60 0.45 -12.57
C ARG A 98 -13.50 -0.44 -13.15
N TYR A 99 -12.55 0.10 -13.91
CA TYR A 99 -11.47 -0.70 -14.51
C TYR A 99 -10.46 -1.20 -13.45
N ILE A 100 -10.17 -0.38 -12.45
CA ILE A 100 -9.34 -0.77 -11.30
C ILE A 100 -10.03 -1.90 -10.54
N LYS A 101 -11.33 -1.78 -10.27
CA LYS A 101 -12.13 -2.82 -9.61
C LYS A 101 -12.11 -4.12 -10.42
N LEU A 102 -12.29 -4.06 -11.74
CA LEU A 102 -12.28 -5.24 -12.60
C LEU A 102 -10.91 -5.94 -12.58
N THR A 103 -9.83 -5.18 -12.72
CA THR A 103 -8.47 -5.75 -12.68
C THR A 103 -8.08 -6.29 -11.30
N CYS A 104 -8.53 -5.64 -10.22
CA CYS A 104 -8.40 -6.14 -8.84
C CYS A 104 -9.14 -7.49 -8.64
N ILE A 105 -10.37 -7.59 -9.12
CA ILE A 105 -11.13 -8.86 -9.08
C ILE A 105 -10.40 -9.94 -9.87
N ASN A 106 -9.90 -9.62 -11.07
CA ASN A 106 -9.18 -10.59 -11.90
C ASN A 106 -7.92 -11.12 -11.20
N VAL A 107 -7.08 -10.26 -10.63
CA VAL A 107 -5.87 -10.72 -9.92
C VAL A 107 -6.22 -11.54 -8.67
N ASN A 108 -7.28 -11.19 -7.95
CA ASN A 108 -7.74 -11.96 -6.79
C ASN A 108 -8.26 -13.35 -7.19
N ILE A 109 -8.97 -13.46 -8.30
CA ILE A 109 -9.40 -14.76 -8.86
C ILE A 109 -8.18 -15.61 -9.22
N SER A 110 -7.15 -15.04 -9.87
CA SER A 110 -5.91 -15.78 -10.18
C SER A 110 -5.25 -16.36 -8.92
N LYS A 111 -5.28 -15.61 -7.80
CA LYS A 111 -4.73 -16.07 -6.50
C LYS A 111 -5.58 -17.17 -5.87
N LEU A 112 -6.92 -17.07 -5.96
CA LEU A 112 -7.82 -18.14 -5.53
C LEU A 112 -7.62 -19.42 -6.33
N MET A 113 -7.38 -19.33 -7.65
CA MET A 113 -7.04 -20.50 -8.48
C MET A 113 -5.76 -21.19 -7.97
N TYR A 114 -4.75 -20.42 -7.55
CA TYR A 114 -3.52 -20.99 -7.00
C TYR A 114 -3.73 -21.64 -5.63
N MET A 115 -4.55 -21.05 -4.76
CA MET A 115 -4.96 -21.71 -3.51
C MET A 115 -5.72 -23.01 -3.79
N GLY A 116 -6.66 -22.98 -4.75
CA GLY A 116 -7.42 -24.14 -5.19
C GLY A 116 -6.53 -25.27 -5.69
N LEU A 117 -5.48 -24.96 -6.45
CA LEU A 117 -4.50 -25.95 -6.89
C LEU A 117 -3.91 -26.72 -5.70
N TYR A 118 -3.50 -26.06 -4.63
CA TYR A 118 -2.94 -26.72 -3.44
C TYR A 118 -4.01 -27.48 -2.64
N ILE A 119 -5.23 -26.97 -2.54
CA ILE A 119 -6.31 -27.63 -1.80
C ILE A 119 -6.77 -28.92 -2.49
N PHE A 120 -6.89 -28.90 -3.83
CA PHE A 120 -7.44 -30.01 -4.61
C PHE A 120 -6.39 -31.00 -5.12
N THR A 121 -5.10 -30.69 -5.00
CA THR A 121 -4.05 -31.65 -5.37
C THR A 121 -3.98 -32.74 -4.30
N PRO A 122 -4.19 -34.03 -4.64
CA PRO A 122 -4.06 -35.10 -3.67
C PRO A 122 -2.60 -35.17 -3.17
N PHE A 123 -2.43 -35.46 -1.89
CA PHE A 123 -1.11 -35.78 -1.35
C PHE A 123 -0.62 -37.09 -2.00
N THR A 124 0.32 -36.99 -2.92
CA THR A 124 1.02 -38.14 -3.47
C THR A 124 2.38 -38.22 -2.80
N THR A 125 2.62 -39.28 -2.02
CA THR A 125 3.93 -39.53 -1.41
C THR A 125 4.98 -39.67 -2.51
N ARG A 126 6.11 -38.98 -2.38
CA ARG A 126 7.18 -38.92 -3.40
C ARG A 126 7.68 -40.30 -3.86
N SER A 127 7.52 -41.35 -3.04
CA SER A 127 7.92 -42.72 -3.33
C SER A 127 7.02 -43.46 -4.32
N THR A 128 5.76 -43.06 -4.50
CA THR A 128 4.80 -43.68 -5.43
C THR A 128 4.60 -42.90 -6.72
N ILE A 129 5.29 -41.77 -6.89
CA ILE A 129 5.08 -40.91 -8.05
C ILE A 129 5.90 -41.46 -9.22
N THR A 130 5.19 -42.00 -10.20
CA THR A 130 5.73 -42.16 -11.54
C THR A 130 6.12 -40.78 -12.07
N ASN A 131 7.27 -40.67 -12.75
CA ASN A 131 7.81 -39.39 -13.26
C ASN A 131 6.78 -38.53 -14.04
N THR A 132 5.73 -39.14 -14.56
CA THR A 132 4.65 -38.54 -15.35
C THR A 132 3.59 -37.76 -14.55
N GLU A 133 3.25 -38.11 -13.30
CA GLU A 133 2.19 -37.38 -12.57
C GLU A 133 2.71 -36.10 -11.89
N THR A 134 3.95 -36.13 -11.39
CA THR A 134 4.60 -34.93 -10.84
C THR A 134 4.77 -33.83 -11.87
N SER A 135 5.02 -34.16 -13.15
CA SER A 135 5.26 -33.13 -14.16
C SER A 135 4.04 -32.24 -14.39
N ASN A 136 2.83 -32.81 -14.31
CA ASN A 136 1.59 -32.08 -14.59
C ASN A 136 1.26 -31.04 -13.50
N PHE A 137 1.42 -31.39 -12.22
CA PHE A 137 1.17 -30.43 -11.13
C PHE A 137 2.07 -29.20 -11.26
N TYR A 138 3.38 -29.41 -11.44
CA TYR A 138 4.31 -28.30 -11.55
C TYR A 138 4.06 -27.47 -12.81
N GLU A 139 3.73 -28.07 -13.94
CA GLU A 139 3.34 -27.33 -15.15
C GLU A 139 2.14 -26.42 -14.89
N ILE A 140 1.04 -26.96 -14.36
CA ILE A 140 -0.17 -26.19 -14.04
C ILE A 140 0.17 -25.07 -13.05
N ARG A 141 0.97 -25.36 -12.03
CA ARG A 141 1.45 -24.37 -11.06
C ARG A 141 2.17 -23.21 -11.73
N HIS A 142 3.09 -23.50 -12.66
CA HIS A 142 3.83 -22.48 -13.39
C HIS A 142 2.91 -21.62 -14.27
N TYR A 143 1.95 -22.23 -14.99
CA TYR A 143 0.98 -21.47 -15.78
C TYR A 143 0.12 -20.53 -14.92
N ILE A 144 -0.34 -20.98 -13.75
CA ILE A 144 -1.09 -20.13 -12.82
C ILE A 144 -0.19 -19.00 -12.28
N LEU A 145 1.08 -19.26 -11.98
CA LEU A 145 2.02 -18.21 -11.54
C LEU A 145 2.30 -17.17 -12.64
N ILE A 146 2.41 -17.59 -13.90
CA ILE A 146 2.51 -16.69 -15.05
C ILE A 146 1.24 -15.83 -15.14
N PHE A 147 0.06 -16.45 -15.03
CA PHE A 147 -1.22 -15.75 -15.06
C PHE A 147 -1.36 -14.73 -13.92
N ILE A 148 -1.01 -15.10 -12.68
CA ILE A 148 -0.95 -14.17 -11.54
C ILE A 148 -0.03 -12.98 -11.84
N SER A 149 1.13 -13.24 -12.42
CA SER A 149 2.13 -12.20 -12.71
C SER A 149 1.62 -11.20 -13.75
N LEU A 150 1.03 -11.70 -14.84
CA LEU A 150 0.44 -10.86 -15.89
C LEU A 150 -0.75 -10.04 -15.35
N SER A 151 -1.67 -10.68 -14.62
CA SER A 151 -2.81 -9.99 -13.99
C SER A 151 -2.36 -8.92 -12.99
N THR A 152 -1.30 -9.17 -12.23
CA THR A 152 -0.72 -8.21 -11.28
C THR A 152 -0.10 -7.01 -11.99
N ILE A 153 0.67 -7.23 -13.07
CA ILE A 153 1.23 -6.15 -13.88
C ILE A 153 0.11 -5.28 -14.48
N LEU A 154 -0.94 -5.90 -15.03
CA LEU A 154 -2.09 -5.19 -15.57
C LEU A 154 -2.81 -4.38 -14.49
N TYR A 155 -3.00 -4.94 -13.29
CA TYR A 155 -3.60 -4.23 -12.16
C TYR A 155 -2.78 -3.00 -11.73
N HIS A 156 -1.46 -3.12 -11.62
CA HIS A 156 -0.62 -1.97 -11.28
C HIS A 156 -0.52 -0.96 -12.42
N ALA A 157 -0.60 -1.40 -13.68
CA ALA A 157 -0.67 -0.52 -14.85
C ALA A 157 -1.95 0.34 -14.83
N THR A 158 -3.11 -0.26 -14.54
CA THR A 158 -4.37 0.49 -14.46
C THR A 158 -4.37 1.49 -13.30
N ILE A 159 -3.88 1.11 -12.12
CA ILE A 159 -3.71 2.04 -10.99
C ILE A 159 -2.78 3.19 -11.37
N PHE A 160 -1.61 2.88 -11.92
CA PHE A 160 -0.62 3.89 -12.27
C PHE A 160 -1.18 4.87 -13.31
N TYR A 161 -1.82 4.36 -14.35
CA TYR A 161 -2.46 5.17 -15.38
C TYR A 161 -3.56 6.08 -14.79
N TYR A 162 -4.42 5.54 -13.93
CA TYR A 162 -5.49 6.32 -13.30
C TYR A 162 -4.94 7.46 -12.43
N ILE A 163 -3.98 7.17 -11.55
CA ILE A 163 -3.38 8.20 -10.70
C ILE A 163 -2.62 9.21 -11.56
N ARG A 164 -1.82 8.75 -12.54
CA ARG A 164 -1.05 9.65 -13.43
C ARG A 164 -1.97 10.64 -14.15
N THR A 165 -3.08 10.17 -14.72
CA THR A 165 -3.99 11.01 -15.51
C THR A 165 -4.78 12.01 -14.65
N ARG A 166 -5.33 11.59 -13.51
CA ARG A 166 -6.17 12.47 -12.68
C ARG A 166 -5.39 13.28 -11.67
N PHE A 167 -4.49 12.63 -10.95
CA PHE A 167 -3.78 13.25 -9.83
C PHE A 167 -2.73 14.26 -10.31
N CYS A 168 -1.98 13.95 -11.37
CA CYS A 168 -0.95 14.88 -11.85
C CYS A 168 -1.55 16.15 -12.47
N ILE A 169 -2.76 16.08 -13.04
CA ILE A 169 -3.44 17.27 -13.58
C ILE A 169 -3.94 18.15 -12.43
N LYS A 170 -4.69 17.57 -11.48
CA LYS A 170 -5.30 18.33 -10.38
C LYS A 170 -4.28 18.96 -9.43
N TYR A 171 -3.15 18.28 -9.20
CA TYR A 171 -2.15 18.71 -8.22
C TYR A 171 -0.88 19.28 -8.87
N LYS A 172 -0.88 19.60 -10.17
CA LYS A 172 0.30 20.08 -10.90
C LYS A 172 0.99 21.26 -10.21
N GLU A 173 0.21 22.26 -9.79
CA GLU A 173 0.72 23.48 -9.14
C GLU A 173 1.28 23.21 -7.74
N ILE A 174 0.54 22.45 -6.92
CA ILE A 174 0.97 22.07 -5.56
C ILE A 174 2.20 21.17 -5.62
N MET A 175 2.30 20.32 -6.65
CA MET A 175 3.46 19.48 -6.86
C MET A 175 4.68 20.27 -7.33
N LYS A 176 4.53 21.38 -8.05
CA LYS A 176 5.71 22.09 -8.56
C LYS A 176 6.51 22.76 -7.44
N SER A 177 5.86 23.18 -6.37
CA SER A 177 6.48 23.97 -5.28
C SER A 177 7.10 23.16 -4.14
N GLN A 178 6.85 21.85 -4.05
CA GLN A 178 7.27 21.05 -2.89
C GLN A 178 8.39 20.04 -3.21
N ASN A 179 9.28 19.82 -2.24
CA ASN A 179 10.28 18.76 -2.28
C ASN A 179 9.62 17.36 -2.36
N PHE A 180 10.29 16.43 -3.02
CA PHE A 180 9.84 15.04 -3.18
C PHE A 180 9.46 14.39 -1.84
N LEU A 181 10.31 14.54 -0.82
CA LEU A 181 10.09 13.96 0.50
C LEU A 181 8.80 14.49 1.16
N THR A 182 8.52 15.78 0.99
CA THR A 182 7.31 16.42 1.52
C THR A 182 6.05 15.86 0.85
N LYS A 183 6.09 15.65 -0.47
CA LYS A 183 5.00 15.02 -1.23
C LYS A 183 4.78 13.58 -0.78
N PHE A 184 5.88 12.81 -0.69
CA PHE A 184 5.86 11.43 -0.25
C PHE A 184 5.26 11.27 1.14
N ARG A 185 5.60 12.16 2.08
CA ARG A 185 5.04 12.16 3.44
C ARG A 185 3.56 12.55 3.44
N ARG A 186 3.18 13.59 2.71
CA ARG A 186 1.84 14.21 2.83
C ARG A 186 0.74 13.47 2.07
N ILE A 187 1.04 12.84 0.94
CA ILE A 187 -0.01 12.38 0.00
C ILE A 187 0.03 10.85 -0.18
N SER A 188 -0.99 10.15 0.30
CA SER A 188 -1.13 8.69 0.16
C SER A 188 -1.23 8.22 -1.30
N GLN A 189 -1.99 8.94 -2.13
CA GLN A 189 -2.13 8.63 -3.56
C GLN A 189 -0.77 8.66 -4.29
N TYR A 190 0.14 9.54 -3.87
CA TYR A 190 1.48 9.61 -4.43
C TYR A 190 2.32 8.37 -4.09
N ARG A 191 2.15 7.81 -2.88
CA ARG A 191 2.82 6.57 -2.46
C ARG A 191 2.33 5.35 -3.25
N ILE A 192 1.02 5.24 -3.46
CA ILE A 192 0.44 4.20 -4.32
C ILE A 192 0.96 4.32 -5.76
N MET A 193 1.10 5.54 -6.28
CA MET A 193 1.67 5.77 -7.61
C MET A 193 3.13 5.30 -7.69
N ILE A 194 3.95 5.61 -6.68
CA ILE A 194 5.34 5.15 -6.62
C ILE A 194 5.42 3.63 -6.54
N SER A 195 4.61 2.99 -5.69
CA SER A 195 4.61 1.53 -5.55
C SER A 195 4.16 0.82 -6.82
N SER A 196 3.13 1.34 -7.50
CA SER A 196 2.70 0.78 -8.79
C SER A 196 3.73 1.04 -9.89
N GLY A 197 4.37 2.22 -9.90
CA GLY A 197 5.47 2.54 -10.81
C GLY A 197 6.66 1.59 -10.64
N TYR A 198 7.01 1.24 -9.39
CA TYR A 198 8.05 0.26 -9.09
C TYR A 198 7.76 -1.11 -9.72
N ILE A 199 6.52 -1.61 -9.63
CA ILE A 199 6.12 -2.87 -10.29
C ILE A 199 6.27 -2.76 -11.80
N LEU A 200 5.84 -1.65 -12.40
CA LEU A 200 5.96 -1.44 -13.85
C LEU A 200 7.43 -1.42 -14.29
N CYS A 201 8.30 -0.72 -13.57
CA CYS A 201 9.75 -0.73 -13.82
C CYS A 201 10.39 -2.10 -13.62
N SER A 202 9.81 -2.96 -12.78
CA SER A 202 10.28 -4.33 -12.53
C SER A 202 9.75 -5.35 -13.55
N THR A 203 8.76 -4.97 -14.37
CA THR A 203 8.17 -5.80 -15.43
C THR A 203 9.18 -6.50 -16.34
N PRO A 204 10.25 -5.87 -16.88
CA PRO A 204 11.21 -6.58 -17.72
C PRO A 204 11.87 -7.77 -17.02
N PHE A 205 12.17 -7.67 -15.72
CA PHE A 205 12.72 -8.79 -14.95
C PHE A 205 11.69 -9.91 -14.76
N ILE A 206 10.42 -9.56 -14.57
CA ILE A 206 9.33 -10.54 -14.45
C ILE A 206 9.09 -11.24 -15.80
N ILE A 207 9.11 -10.52 -16.91
CA ILE A 207 8.98 -11.09 -18.26
C ILE A 207 10.16 -12.02 -18.55
N PHE A 208 11.38 -11.61 -18.21
CA PHE A 208 12.57 -12.46 -18.34
C PHE A 208 12.44 -13.75 -17.52
N TYR A 209 11.91 -13.66 -16.30
CA TYR A 209 11.60 -14.84 -15.50
C TYR A 209 10.54 -15.75 -16.14
N ILE A 210 9.45 -15.18 -16.66
CA ILE A 210 8.42 -15.94 -17.39
C ILE A 210 9.05 -16.66 -18.59
N PHE A 211 9.95 -16.00 -19.31
CA PHE A 211 10.70 -16.59 -20.41
C PHE A 211 11.54 -17.78 -19.95
N ILE A 212 12.30 -17.65 -18.85
CA ILE A 212 13.07 -18.78 -18.29
C ILE A 212 12.16 -19.97 -17.98
N ILE A 213 11.00 -19.76 -17.34
CA ILE A 213 10.06 -20.86 -17.03
C ILE A 213 9.56 -21.57 -18.29
N LEU A 214 9.27 -20.82 -19.36
CA LEU A 214 8.74 -21.39 -20.60
C LEU A 214 9.80 -22.14 -21.41
N PHE A 215 11.06 -21.72 -21.35
CA PHE A 215 12.14 -22.28 -22.16
C PHE A 215 13.04 -23.26 -21.42
N ASP A 216 13.15 -23.19 -20.09
CA ASP A 216 13.94 -24.14 -19.32
C ASP A 216 13.17 -25.44 -19.11
N ARG A 217 13.62 -26.51 -19.79
CA ARG A 217 13.11 -27.86 -19.57
C ARG A 217 13.50 -28.42 -18.21
N ARG A 218 14.52 -27.85 -17.55
CA ARG A 218 14.89 -28.20 -16.18
C ARG A 218 13.99 -27.40 -15.23
N LYS A 219 12.83 -28.00 -14.95
CA LYS A 219 11.83 -27.49 -13.99
C LYS A 219 12.37 -27.59 -12.56
N ASP A 220 13.42 -26.84 -12.23
CA ASP A 220 13.79 -26.70 -10.83
C ASP A 220 12.67 -25.95 -10.11
N VAL A 221 12.20 -26.53 -9.02
CA VAL A 221 10.90 -26.25 -8.42
C VAL A 221 10.86 -24.85 -7.81
N ASN A 222 12.00 -24.21 -7.56
CA ASN A 222 12.07 -23.01 -6.73
C ASN A 222 12.79 -21.80 -7.37
N SER A 223 13.39 -21.92 -8.57
CA SER A 223 14.46 -21.01 -9.01
C SER A 223 14.04 -19.58 -9.41
N GLY A 224 12.76 -19.20 -9.37
CA GLY A 224 12.40 -17.77 -9.53
C GLY A 224 11.10 -17.32 -8.88
N GLU A 225 10.46 -18.18 -8.10
CA GLU A 225 9.35 -17.74 -7.25
C GLU A 225 9.81 -16.68 -6.24
N TYR A 226 11.05 -16.80 -5.73
CA TYR A 226 11.65 -15.84 -4.81
C TYR A 226 11.77 -14.44 -5.43
N ILE A 227 12.26 -14.35 -6.68
CA ILE A 227 12.41 -13.08 -7.39
C ILE A 227 11.04 -12.41 -7.58
N ARG A 228 10.05 -13.19 -8.05
CA ARG A 228 8.67 -12.70 -8.20
C ARG A 228 8.09 -12.20 -6.88
N LYS A 229 8.21 -13.00 -5.81
CA LYS A 229 7.75 -12.63 -4.46
C LYS A 229 8.42 -11.34 -3.98
N THR A 230 9.72 -11.19 -4.23
CA THR A 230 10.47 -9.98 -3.86
C THR A 230 9.88 -8.73 -4.49
N PHE A 231 9.60 -8.75 -5.81
CA PHE A 231 9.02 -7.59 -6.49
C PHE A 231 7.59 -7.31 -6.05
N PHE A 232 6.73 -8.34 -6.00
CA PHE A 232 5.31 -8.16 -5.68
C PHE A 232 5.03 -7.88 -4.21
N ASN A 233 5.99 -8.09 -3.31
CA ASN A 233 5.81 -7.74 -1.89
C ASN A 233 6.06 -6.25 -1.59
N VAL A 234 6.73 -5.52 -2.48
CA VAL A 234 7.04 -4.09 -2.26
C VAL A 234 5.79 -3.22 -2.10
N PRO A 235 4.73 -3.33 -2.92
CA PRO A 235 3.47 -2.61 -2.70
C PRO A 235 2.86 -2.87 -1.32
N TYR A 236 2.99 -4.08 -0.78
CA TYR A 236 2.46 -4.42 0.55
C TYR A 236 3.30 -3.75 1.67
N TYR A 237 4.61 -3.61 1.50
CA TYR A 237 5.44 -2.83 2.43
C TYR A 237 5.03 -1.35 2.47
N ILE A 238 4.62 -0.80 1.33
CA ILE A 238 4.17 0.59 1.23
C ILE A 238 2.87 0.84 2.01
N ILE A 239 2.00 -0.18 2.19
CA ILE A 239 0.82 -0.10 3.07
C ILE A 239 1.23 0.26 4.50
N TYR A 240 2.26 -0.42 5.03
CA TYR A 240 2.74 -0.17 6.39
C TYR A 240 3.42 1.20 6.52
N ILE A 241 4.25 1.56 5.54
CA ILE A 241 4.90 2.89 5.50
C ILE A 241 3.82 3.99 5.49
N ASP A 242 2.74 3.80 4.74
CA ASP A 242 1.61 4.72 4.71
C ASP A 242 0.99 4.93 6.10
N GLN A 243 0.70 3.84 6.82
CA GLN A 243 0.12 3.91 8.17
C GLN A 243 1.05 4.62 9.17
N ILE A 244 2.36 4.38 9.09
CA ILE A 244 3.36 5.04 9.96
C ILE A 244 3.40 6.55 9.68
N LEU A 245 3.42 6.95 8.40
CA LEU A 245 3.49 8.36 8.00
C LEU A 245 2.23 9.13 8.38
N LEU A 246 1.04 8.51 8.23
CA LEU A 246 -0.23 9.11 8.61
C LEU A 246 -0.29 9.40 10.13
N LYS A 247 0.22 8.50 10.97
CA LYS A 247 0.27 8.70 12.43
C LYS A 247 1.18 9.85 12.83
N ASN A 248 2.36 9.94 12.23
CA ASN A 248 3.35 10.98 12.55
C ASN A 248 2.95 12.38 12.06
N LEU A 249 1.94 12.50 11.18
CA LEU A 249 1.42 13.80 10.76
C LEU A 249 0.39 14.37 11.76
N VAL A 250 -0.33 13.54 12.49
CA VAL A 250 -1.37 13.97 13.45
C VAL A 250 -0.77 14.61 14.71
N VAL A 251 0.45 14.21 15.08
CA VAL A 251 1.11 14.67 16.32
C VAL A 251 1.59 16.12 16.23
N VAL A 252 1.80 16.66 15.02
CA VAL A 252 2.16 18.07 14.84
C VAL A 252 0.89 18.92 14.82
N LYS A 253 0.18 18.96 15.95
CA LYS A 253 -0.78 20.05 16.19
C LYS A 253 0.03 21.33 16.39
N PRO A 254 -0.29 22.44 15.70
CA PRO A 254 0.33 23.70 16.01
C PRO A 254 0.04 24.01 17.48
N THR A 255 1.09 24.05 18.30
CA THR A 255 1.05 24.58 19.65
C THR A 255 0.46 25.99 19.54
N SER A 256 -0.80 26.15 19.95
CA SER A 256 -1.61 27.36 19.77
C SER A 256 -1.17 28.55 20.61
N ASN A 257 0.07 28.53 21.10
CA ASN A 257 0.64 29.59 21.93
C ASN A 257 1.77 30.33 21.21
N ALA A 258 2.09 29.99 19.95
CA ALA A 258 2.84 30.91 19.11
C ALA A 258 1.94 32.12 18.86
N PRO A 259 2.31 33.32 19.34
CA PRO A 259 1.54 34.51 19.05
C PRO A 259 1.41 34.64 17.53
N PRO A 260 0.27 35.12 17.01
CA PRO A 260 0.17 35.41 15.58
C PRO A 260 1.39 36.26 15.20
N PRO A 261 2.11 35.94 14.12
CA PRO A 261 3.18 36.81 13.66
C PRO A 261 2.50 38.14 13.37
N TYR A 262 2.69 39.10 14.29
CA TYR A 262 2.30 40.46 14.08
C TYR A 262 3.03 40.84 12.81
N LEU A 263 2.30 40.94 11.71
CA LEU A 263 2.76 41.60 10.50
C LEU A 263 3.04 43.02 10.97
N ASN A 264 4.29 43.25 11.40
CA ASN A 264 4.82 44.57 11.64
C ASN A 264 4.94 45.19 10.25
N ARG A 265 3.79 45.72 9.81
CA ARG A 265 3.64 46.58 8.66
C ARG A 265 4.39 47.84 9.01
N ASN A 266 5.72 47.80 8.84
CA ASN A 266 6.52 49.00 8.76
C ASN A 266 6.08 49.72 7.48
N SER A 267 5.08 50.56 7.65
CA SER A 267 4.87 51.78 6.89
C SER A 267 6.19 52.53 6.85
N ALA A 268 6.96 52.30 5.78
CA ALA A 268 7.98 53.21 5.32
C ALA A 268 7.26 54.45 4.76
N SER A 269 6.97 55.39 5.66
CA SER A 269 6.61 56.76 5.33
C SER A 269 7.62 57.68 6.00
N SER A 270 8.56 58.17 5.19
CA SER A 270 9.41 59.33 5.44
C SER A 270 10.10 59.67 4.11
N ALA A 271 10.15 60.89 3.60
CA ALA A 271 9.59 62.19 3.95
C ALA A 271 9.90 63.16 2.79
N ALA A 272 9.02 64.15 2.54
CA ALA A 272 9.26 65.52 2.00
C ALA A 272 7.91 66.05 1.44
N SER A 273 7.15 66.86 2.20
CA SER A 273 7.10 68.34 2.15
C SER A 273 6.63 68.85 0.78
N ASP A 274 5.50 69.54 0.59
CA ASP A 274 4.87 70.57 1.40
C ASP A 274 3.35 70.70 1.14
N ASP A 275 2.70 71.30 2.14
CA ASP A 275 1.74 72.39 2.04
C ASP A 275 0.23 72.20 2.28
N HIS A 276 -0.23 73.06 3.21
CA HIS A 276 -1.55 73.60 3.49
C HIS A 276 -2.81 72.72 3.34
N SER A 277 -3.49 72.46 4.47
CA SER A 277 -4.62 73.29 4.95
C SER A 277 -5.59 72.51 5.86
N ASN A 278 -6.07 73.22 6.87
CA ASN A 278 -7.05 72.83 7.87
C ASN A 278 -8.35 72.29 7.26
N VAL A 279 -8.87 71.16 7.77
CA VAL A 279 -10.29 71.01 8.12
C VAL A 279 -10.43 70.01 9.27
N SER A 280 -10.94 70.51 10.39
CA SER A 280 -11.51 69.76 11.49
C SER A 280 -12.80 69.06 11.07
N SER A 281 -12.89 67.74 11.21
CA SER A 281 -14.17 67.07 11.40
C SER A 281 -14.03 65.84 12.29
N ASN A 282 -14.86 65.88 13.32
CA ASN A 282 -15.04 64.89 14.37
C ASN A 282 -15.72 63.66 13.75
N GLN A 283 -15.04 62.52 13.68
CA GLN A 283 -15.67 61.23 13.33
C GLN A 283 -15.26 60.17 14.34
N ASN A 284 -16.25 59.72 15.10
CA ASN A 284 -16.17 58.56 15.99
C ASN A 284 -15.69 57.33 15.18
N PRO A 285 -14.81 56.50 15.75
CA PRO A 285 -14.38 55.28 15.08
C PRO A 285 -15.57 54.31 14.98
N PRO A 286 -15.86 53.73 13.80
CA PRO A 286 -16.85 52.68 13.70
C PRO A 286 -16.31 51.43 14.40
N GLU A 287 -17.04 50.94 15.41
CA GLU A 287 -16.91 49.59 15.96
C GLU A 287 -17.14 48.57 14.84
N SER A 288 -16.06 48.26 14.12
CA SER A 288 -16.05 47.14 13.18
C SER A 288 -15.94 45.86 13.98
N ASN A 289 -17.11 45.35 14.39
CA ASN A 289 -17.35 44.00 14.91
C ASN A 289 -17.10 42.94 13.82
N VAL A 290 -15.93 42.98 13.16
CA VAL A 290 -15.50 41.94 12.24
C VAL A 290 -14.95 40.82 13.11
N ARG A 291 -15.85 39.93 13.52
CA ARG A 291 -15.49 38.61 14.05
C ARG A 291 -14.41 38.04 13.13
N PRO A 292 -13.21 37.72 13.64
CA PRO A 292 -12.18 37.13 12.80
C PRO A 292 -12.79 35.91 12.13
N GLN A 293 -12.78 35.90 10.79
CA GLN A 293 -13.17 34.71 10.04
C GLN A 293 -12.31 33.58 10.57
N VAL A 294 -12.97 32.66 11.28
CA VAL A 294 -12.40 31.40 11.68
C VAL A 294 -12.04 30.72 10.38
N THR A 295 -10.77 30.86 9.98
CA THR A 295 -10.21 30.14 8.85
C THR A 295 -10.41 28.68 9.20
N ALA A 296 -11.37 28.06 8.52
CA ALA A 296 -11.71 26.67 8.71
C ALA A 296 -10.40 25.90 8.69
N ARG A 297 -10.06 25.24 9.80
CA ARG A 297 -8.94 24.30 9.85
C ARG A 297 -9.04 23.46 8.58
N PRO A 298 -7.95 23.28 7.81
CA PRO A 298 -7.94 22.24 6.80
C PRO A 298 -8.22 20.95 7.56
N MET A 299 -9.46 20.45 7.44
CA MET A 299 -9.93 19.22 8.06
C MET A 299 -9.23 18.07 7.36
N LEU A 300 -7.96 17.89 7.70
CA LEU A 300 -7.18 16.72 7.41
C LEU A 300 -7.81 15.57 8.21
N PHE A 301 -8.53 14.71 7.48
CA PHE A 301 -8.81 13.30 7.76
C PHE A 301 -10.25 12.85 8.05
N ASN A 302 -11.21 13.71 8.41
CA ASN A 302 -12.58 13.21 8.69
C ASN A 302 -13.57 13.24 7.53
N ASN A 303 -13.29 13.97 6.44
CA ASN A 303 -14.11 13.90 5.24
C ASN A 303 -13.34 13.19 4.13
N TRP A 304 -13.57 11.89 4.03
CA TRP A 304 -13.22 11.07 2.85
C TRP A 304 -14.15 11.33 1.65
N SER A 305 -15.15 12.19 1.82
CA SER A 305 -15.88 12.87 0.76
C SER A 305 -15.16 14.18 0.40
N ALA A 306 -14.88 14.38 -0.89
CA ALA A 306 -14.40 15.66 -1.39
C ALA A 306 -15.36 16.79 -0.94
N PRO A 307 -14.87 18.04 -0.77
CA PRO A 307 -15.74 19.18 -0.43
C PRO A 307 -16.89 19.26 -1.45
N GLN A 308 -18.14 19.24 -0.97
CA GLN A 308 -19.30 19.51 -1.82
C GLN A 308 -19.16 20.91 -2.42
N GLY A 309 -19.15 21.01 -3.74
CA GLY A 309 -19.00 22.28 -4.48
C GLY A 309 -18.01 22.26 -5.66
N TRP A 310 -17.51 21.09 -6.07
CA TRP A 310 -16.61 20.95 -7.22
C TRP A 310 -17.05 19.80 -8.13
N GLU A 311 -18.30 19.84 -8.58
CA GLU A 311 -18.78 19.02 -9.72
C GLU A 311 -18.53 19.74 -11.04
#